data_AF-A0A819GAD1-F1
#
_entry.id   AF-A0A819GAD1-F1
#
_cell.length_a   1.000
_cell.length_b   1.000
_cell.length_c   1.000
_cell.angle_alpha   90.00
_cell.angle_beta   90.00
_cell.angle_gamma   90.00
#
_symmetry.space_group_name_H-M   'P 1'
#
loop_
_entity.id
_entity.type
_entity.pdbx_description
1 polymer ?
#
loop_
_entity_poly.entity_id
_entity_poly.type
_entity_poly.pdbx_seq_one_letter_code
_entity_poly.pdbx_strand_id
1 'polypeptide(L)'
;IRHEIDGSNGWSVSYYEKALEIMQRALSNNPPWLAAMYSNMGVTLEELERYDEAVGYAIQAAEIARASLGPDHAETEAYENQVRQLQQSLSLL
;
A
#
# COMPACT_ATOMS: atom_id res chain seq x y z
N ILE A 1 -6.54 -30.38 -17.84
CA ILE A 1 -7.30 -29.80 -16.71
C ILE A 1 -6.32 -29.08 -15.80
N ARG A 2 -6.21 -27.75 -15.90
CA ARG A 2 -6.13 -26.79 -14.79
C ARG A 2 -6.19 -25.37 -15.40
N HIS A 3 -7.42 -24.83 -15.45
CA HIS A 3 -7.71 -23.40 -15.31
C HIS A 3 -7.03 -22.91 -14.01
N GLU A 4 -6.51 -21.70 -13.81
CA GLU A 4 -6.74 -20.36 -14.32
C GLU A 4 -5.38 -19.64 -14.37
N ILE A 5 -5.07 -18.96 -15.49
CA ILE A 5 -4.33 -17.71 -15.34
C ILE A 5 -5.35 -16.75 -14.77
N ASP A 6 -5.22 -16.43 -13.49
CA ASP A 6 -6.04 -15.40 -12.86
C ASP A 6 -5.60 -14.04 -13.43
N GLY A 7 -6.08 -13.76 -14.64
CA GLY A 7 -5.87 -12.55 -15.42
C GLY A 7 -6.55 -11.33 -14.83
N SER A 8 -6.79 -11.31 -13.52
CA SER A 8 -7.29 -10.18 -12.73
C SER A 8 -6.16 -9.49 -11.93
N ASN A 9 -5.13 -10.23 -11.51
CA ASN A 9 -4.17 -9.77 -10.49
C ASN A 9 -3.01 -8.92 -11.02
N GLY A 10 -2.46 -9.23 -12.20
CA GLY A 10 -1.37 -8.42 -12.79
C GLY A 10 -1.85 -7.05 -13.30
N TRP A 11 -3.11 -6.98 -13.72
CA TRP A 11 -3.70 -5.73 -14.18
C TRP A 11 -3.94 -4.78 -13.01
N SER A 12 -4.41 -5.29 -11.87
CA SER A 12 -4.63 -4.51 -10.64
C SER A 12 -3.39 -3.72 -10.23
N VAL A 13 -2.25 -4.41 -10.06
CA VAL A 13 -0.98 -3.76 -9.68
C VAL A 13 -0.53 -2.73 -10.72
N SER A 14 -0.62 -3.06 -12.01
CA SER A 14 -0.24 -2.12 -13.09
C SER A 14 -1.16 -0.89 -13.16
N TYR A 15 -2.46 -1.04 -12.89
CA TYR A 15 -3.38 0.10 -12.81
C TYR A 15 -3.07 0.98 -11.60
N TYR A 16 -2.75 0.38 -10.45
CA TYR A 16 -2.35 1.13 -9.27
C TYR A 16 -1.03 1.86 -9.46
N GLU A 17 -0.01 1.25 -10.06
CA GLU A 17 1.27 1.92 -10.37
C GLU A 17 1.10 3.12 -11.30
N LYS A 18 0.30 2.98 -12.37
CA LYS A 18 0.00 4.09 -13.28
C LYS A 18 -0.83 5.18 -12.60
N ALA A 19 -1.80 4.79 -11.78
CA ALA A 19 -2.57 5.73 -10.99
C ALA A 19 -1.64 6.51 -10.06
N LEU A 20 -0.71 5.83 -9.38
CA LEU A 20 0.27 6.39 -8.48
C LEU A 20 1.20 7.40 -9.16
N GLU A 21 1.68 7.12 -10.38
CA GLU A 21 2.54 8.05 -11.12
C GLU A 21 1.79 9.33 -11.53
N ILE A 22 0.54 9.19 -11.97
CA ILE A 22 -0.33 10.34 -12.30
C ILE A 22 -0.67 11.13 -11.03
N MET A 23 -0.90 10.41 -9.93
CA MET A 23 -1.29 10.96 -8.64
C MET A 23 -0.15 11.66 -7.92
N GLN A 24 1.07 11.12 -7.91
CA GLN A 24 2.24 11.83 -7.38
C GLN A 24 2.46 13.18 -8.07
N ARG A 25 2.18 13.26 -9.37
CA ARG A 25 2.27 14.53 -10.12
C ARG A 25 1.11 15.49 -9.83
N ALA A 26 -0.09 14.97 -9.50
CA ALA A 26 -1.29 15.76 -9.25
C ALA A 26 -1.52 16.14 -7.77
N LEU A 27 -1.06 15.30 -6.84
CA LEU A 27 -1.37 15.34 -5.40
C LEU A 27 -0.21 15.83 -4.54
N SER A 28 0.76 16.53 -5.14
CA SER A 28 1.63 17.46 -4.41
C SER A 28 0.84 18.41 -3.48
N ASN A 29 -0.49 18.54 -3.70
CA ASN A 29 -1.43 19.34 -2.93
C ASN A 29 -2.42 18.57 -2.03
N ASN A 30 -2.45 17.22 -2.02
CA ASN A 30 -3.31 16.47 -1.07
C ASN A 30 -2.67 15.12 -0.64
N PRO A 31 -1.67 15.17 0.26
CA PRO A 31 -0.90 14.01 0.68
C PRO A 31 -1.69 12.89 1.41
N PRO A 32 -2.71 13.16 2.26
CA PRO A 32 -3.53 12.09 2.85
C PRO A 32 -4.19 11.18 1.81
N TRP A 33 -4.58 11.80 0.68
CA TRP A 33 -4.98 11.17 -0.58
C TRP A 33 -4.12 9.94 -0.93
N LEU A 34 -2.85 10.28 -1.08
CA LEU A 34 -1.80 9.42 -1.58
C LEU A 34 -1.45 8.33 -0.57
N ALA A 35 -1.49 8.62 0.73
CA ALA A 35 -1.27 7.62 1.79
C ALA A 35 -2.30 6.49 1.72
N ALA A 36 -3.58 6.81 1.54
CA ALA A 36 -4.64 5.80 1.43
C ALA A 36 -4.44 4.88 0.22
N MET A 37 -4.00 5.41 -0.92
CA MET A 37 -3.71 4.60 -2.11
C MET A 37 -2.57 3.62 -1.88
N TYR A 38 -1.48 4.07 -1.26
CA TYR A 38 -0.36 3.21 -0.92
C TYR A 38 -0.75 2.10 0.06
N SER A 39 -1.57 2.41 1.06
CA SER A 39 -2.08 1.40 2.00
C SER A 39 -2.92 0.35 1.29
N ASN A 40 -3.80 0.76 0.37
CA ASN A 40 -4.61 -0.17 -0.43
C ASN A 40 -3.74 -1.09 -1.31
N MET A 41 -2.68 -0.55 -1.91
CA MET A 41 -1.71 -1.38 -2.65
C MET A 41 -1.04 -2.41 -1.73
N GLY A 42 -0.67 -1.99 -0.51
CA GLY A 42 -0.15 -2.89 0.53
C GLY A 42 -1.11 -4.04 0.85
N VAL A 43 -2.40 -3.74 1.07
CA VAL A 43 -3.43 -4.78 1.32
C VAL A 43 -3.58 -5.72 0.13
N THR A 44 -3.65 -5.20 -1.10
CA THR A 44 -3.75 -6.05 -2.29
C THR A 44 -2.54 -6.97 -2.45
N LEU A 45 -1.34 -6.50 -2.10
CA LEU A 45 -0.13 -7.33 -2.17
C LEU A 45 -0.06 -8.36 -1.03
N GLU A 46 -0.60 -8.04 0.15
CA GLU A 46 -0.78 -8.99 1.24
C GLU A 46 -1.70 -10.14 0.83
N GLU A 47 -2.84 -9.84 0.20
CA GLU A 47 -3.78 -10.84 -0.33
C GLU A 47 -3.16 -11.74 -1.41
N LEU A 48 -2.11 -11.24 -2.09
CA LEU A 48 -1.33 -11.98 -3.08
C LEU A 48 -0.09 -12.68 -2.49
N GLU A 49 0.06 -12.70 -1.16
CA GLU A 49 1.21 -13.27 -0.45
C GLU A 49 2.57 -12.63 -0.83
N ARG A 50 2.55 -11.42 -1.41
CA ARG A 50 3.74 -10.63 -1.78
C ARG A 50 4.12 -9.67 -0.66
N TYR A 51 4.45 -10.24 0.50
CA TYR A 51 4.60 -9.50 1.75
C TYR A 51 5.76 -8.49 1.74
N ASP A 52 6.85 -8.79 1.03
CA ASP A 52 8.00 -7.89 0.88
C ASP A 52 7.62 -6.58 0.18
N GLU A 53 6.87 -6.67 -0.91
CA GLU A 53 6.35 -5.52 -1.64
C GLU A 53 5.25 -4.79 -0.85
N ALA A 54 4.38 -5.55 -0.17
CA ALA A 54 3.34 -5.00 0.69
C ALA A 54 3.91 -4.11 1.80
N VAL A 55 4.99 -4.56 2.46
CA VAL A 55 5.68 -3.77 3.50
C VAL A 55 6.18 -2.44 2.94
N GLY A 56 6.77 -2.45 1.74
CA GLY A 56 7.28 -1.24 1.10
C GLY A 56 6.19 -0.18 0.90
N TYR A 57 5.04 -0.58 0.39
CA TYR A 57 3.91 0.35 0.17
C TYR A 57 3.25 0.80 1.48
N ALA A 58 3.11 -0.07 2.47
CA ALA A 58 2.59 0.31 3.78
C ALA A 58 3.50 1.34 4.50
N ILE A 59 4.83 1.23 4.35
CA ILE A 59 5.78 2.22 4.88
C ILE A 59 5.56 3.58 4.21
N GLN A 60 5.43 3.62 2.89
CA GLN A 60 5.17 4.86 2.16
C GLN A 60 3.85 5.53 2.61
N ALA A 61 2.80 4.74 2.83
CA ALA A 61 1.54 5.24 3.38
C ALA A 61 1.74 5.90 4.76
N ALA A 62 2.45 5.22 5.66
CA ALA A 62 2.71 5.72 7.02
C ALA A 62 3.58 6.99 7.02
N GLU A 63 4.61 7.07 6.18
CA GLU A 63 5.46 8.26 6.06
C GLU A 63 4.69 9.48 5.57
N ILE A 64 3.84 9.32 4.55
CA ILE A 64 3.02 10.40 4.00
C ILE A 64 1.96 10.85 5.02
N ALA A 65 1.28 9.91 5.67
CA ALA A 65 0.29 10.24 6.70
C ALA A 65 0.93 10.96 7.89
N ARG A 66 2.08 10.48 8.38
CA ARG A 66 2.83 11.15 9.46
C ARG A 66 3.21 12.58 9.07
N ALA A 67 3.70 12.79 7.85
CA ALA A 67 4.12 14.11 7.38
C ALA A 67 2.96 15.09 7.18
N SER A 68 1.75 14.59 6.85
CA SER A 68 0.61 15.43 6.47
C SER A 68 -0.47 15.60 7.54
N LEU A 69 -0.71 14.57 8.34
CA LEU A 69 -1.73 14.53 9.38
C LEU A 69 -1.13 14.61 10.79
N GLY A 70 0.16 14.28 10.93
CA GLY A 70 0.87 14.20 12.19
C GLY A 70 0.98 12.76 12.74
N PRO A 71 1.87 12.52 13.70
CA PRO A 71 2.14 11.18 14.24
C PRO A 71 0.99 10.58 15.05
N ASP A 72 0.22 11.42 15.76
CA ASP A 72 -0.86 10.98 16.66
C ASP A 72 -2.23 10.90 15.96
N HIS A 73 -2.26 11.06 14.64
CA HIS A 73 -3.49 10.96 13.86
C HIS A 73 -3.88 9.49 13.68
N ALA A 74 -5.18 9.18 13.82
CA ALA A 74 -5.68 7.81 13.76
C ALA A 74 -5.30 7.08 12.45
N GLU A 75 -5.29 7.79 11.31
CA GLU A 75 -4.83 7.20 10.03
C GLU A 75 -3.34 6.87 10.03
N THR A 76 -2.49 7.72 10.63
CA THR A 76 -1.06 7.45 10.77
C THR A 76 -0.84 6.18 11.60
N GLU A 77 -1.54 6.05 12.73
CA GLU A 77 -1.48 4.85 13.57
C GLU A 77 -1.97 3.60 12.84
N ALA A 78 -3.03 3.72 12.03
CA ALA A 78 -3.56 2.62 11.24
C ALA A 78 -2.54 2.09 10.22
N TYR A 79 -1.87 2.98 9.48
CA TYR A 79 -0.85 2.57 8.51
C TYR A 79 0.40 2.00 9.19
N GLU A 80 0.82 2.55 10.32
CA GLU A 80 1.91 1.95 11.09
C GLU A 80 1.57 0.56 11.65
N ASN A 81 0.32 0.35 12.06
CA ASN A 81 -0.16 -0.98 12.47
C ASN A 81 -0.15 -1.96 11.30
N GLN A 82 -0.51 -1.52 10.10
CA GLN A 82 -0.43 -2.32 8.88
C GLN A 82 1.03 -2.73 8.60
N VAL A 83 1.98 -1.81 8.68
CA VAL A 83 3.43 -2.11 8.54
C VAL A 83 3.86 -3.20 9.52
N ARG A 84 3.49 -3.08 10.80
CA ARG A 84 3.83 -4.06 11.83
C ARG A 84 3.26 -5.45 11.52
N GLN A 85 2.00 -5.53 11.08
CA GLN A 85 1.35 -6.79 10.72
C GLN A 85 2.05 -7.45 9.55
N LEU A 86 2.33 -6.70 8.49
CA LEU A 86 3.01 -7.22 7.30
C LEU A 86 4.43 -7.71 7.60
N GLN A 87 5.17 -7.00 8.46
CA GLN A 87 6.49 -7.43 8.91
C GLN A 87 6.44 -8.72 9.73
N GLN A 88 5.41 -8.91 10.56
CA GLN A 88 5.19 -10.17 11.27
C GLN A 88 4.91 -11.31 10.30
N SER A 89 4.00 -11.12 9.34
CA SER A 89 3.70 -12.11 8.30
C SER A 89 4.94 -12.49 7.48
N LEU A 90 5.75 -11.51 7.08
CA LEU A 90 7.01 -11.75 6.36
C LEU A 90 8.03 -12.54 7.20
N SER A 91 8.06 -12.32 8.52
CA SER A 91 8.98 -13.03 9.42
C SER A 91 8.59 -14.48 9.73
N LEU A 92 7.36 -14.88 9.39
CA LEU A 92 6.81 -16.22 9.63
C LEU A 92 6.91 -17.14 8.40
N LEU A 93 7.40 -16.64 7.27
CA LEU A 93 7.70 -17.37 6.03
C LEU A 93 9.12 -17.95 6.05
#